data_AF-A0A251RPI1-F1
#
_entry.id   AF-A0A251RPI1-F1
#
_cell.length_a   1.000
_cell.length_b   1.000
_cell.length_c   1.000
_cell.angle_alpha   90.00
_cell.angle_beta   90.00
_cell.angle_gamma   90.00
#
_symmetry.space_group_name_H-M   'P 1'
#
loop_
_entity.id
_entity.type
_entity.pdbx_description
1 polymer ?
#
loop_
_entity_poly.entity_id
_entity_poly.type
_entity_poly.pdbx_seq_one_letter_code
_entity_poly.pdbx_strand_id
1 'polypeptide(L)'
;MAKKEMEVVKSIDLKRYMGRWYEIASFPSFFQPRNGENTRATYTLNEDGSVHVLNETWSNEKRDYIEGTAYKADPKSDEAKLKVKFYVPLFLPIIPVVGDY
;
A
#
# COMPACT_ATOMS: atom_id res chain seq x y z
N MET A 1 -5.37 -23.30 17.61
CA MET A 1 -4.00 -22.91 17.23
C MET A 1 -3.71 -21.56 17.87
N ALA A 2 -2.60 -21.40 18.58
CA ALA A 2 -2.24 -20.09 19.12
C ALA A 2 -2.01 -19.12 17.95
N LYS A 3 -2.64 -17.94 18.01
CA LYS A 3 -2.45 -16.88 17.02
C LYS A 3 -1.02 -16.37 17.18
N LYS A 4 -0.10 -16.86 16.34
CA LYS A 4 1.27 -16.31 16.28
C LYS A 4 1.18 -14.92 15.67
N GLU A 5 1.51 -13.91 16.45
CA GLU A 5 1.62 -12.55 15.92
C GLU A 5 2.87 -12.43 15.04
N MET A 6 2.73 -11.71 13.94
CA MET A 6 3.85 -11.39 13.05
C MET A 6 4.72 -10.33 13.71
N GLU A 7 6.03 -10.51 13.67
CA GLU A 7 6.97 -9.49 14.12
C GLU A 7 6.97 -8.33 13.12
N VAL A 8 6.90 -7.09 13.64
CA VAL A 8 6.85 -5.87 12.83
C VAL A 8 8.06 -5.00 13.15
N VAL A 9 8.62 -4.37 12.12
CA VAL A 9 9.70 -3.40 12.27
C VAL A 9 9.26 -2.26 13.19
N LYS A 10 10.13 -1.88 14.13
CA LYS A 10 9.92 -0.73 15.00
C LYS A 10 10.74 0.45 14.54
N SER A 11 10.27 1.66 14.84
CA SER A 11 10.98 2.91 14.56
C SER A 11 11.42 3.04 13.10
N ILE A 12 10.51 2.74 12.17
CA ILE A 12 10.77 2.87 10.73
C ILE A 12 11.11 4.32 10.37
N ASP A 13 12.20 4.51 9.61
CA ASP A 13 12.54 5.78 9.01
C ASP A 13 11.72 5.98 7.73
N LEU A 14 10.59 6.69 7.86
CA LEU A 14 9.70 6.94 6.74
C LEU A 14 10.39 7.69 5.60
N LYS A 15 11.32 8.61 5.90
CA LYS A 15 12.02 9.38 4.84
C LYS A 15 12.87 8.46 3.98
N ARG A 16 13.55 7.50 4.59
CA ARG A 16 14.33 6.48 3.86
C ARG A 16 13.47 5.45 3.13
N TYR A 17 12.23 5.25 3.57
CA TYR A 17 11.28 4.33 2.94
C TYR A 17 10.64 4.91 1.67
N MET A 18 10.67 6.24 1.49
CA MET A 18 10.10 6.91 0.33
C MET A 18 10.79 6.53 -0.97
N GLY A 19 10.11 6.82 -2.08
CA GLY A 19 10.58 6.49 -3.41
C GLY A 19 9.89 5.26 -3.99
N ARG A 20 10.55 4.63 -4.96
CA ARG A 20 9.97 3.56 -5.78
C ARG A 20 10.42 2.18 -5.32
N TRP A 21 9.45 1.31 -5.14
CA TRP A 21 9.62 -0.10 -4.85
C TRP A 21 9.05 -0.93 -5.99
N TYR A 22 9.81 -1.91 -6.48
CA TYR A 22 9.35 -2.86 -7.48
C TYR A 22 8.81 -4.10 -6.79
N GLU A 23 7.63 -4.55 -7.20
CA GLU A 23 7.05 -5.79 -6.70
C GLU A 23 7.79 -6.97 -7.36
N ILE A 24 8.52 -7.74 -6.55
CA ILE A 24 9.28 -8.91 -7.03
C ILE A 24 8.42 -10.18 -6.99
N ALA A 25 7.54 -10.28 -6.00
CA ALA A 25 6.60 -11.38 -5.84
C ALA A 25 5.39 -10.91 -5.00
N SER A 26 4.23 -11.48 -5.28
CA SER A 26 2.98 -11.23 -4.56
C SER A 26 2.15 -12.51 -4.49
N PHE A 27 1.23 -12.55 -3.52
CA PHE A 27 0.19 -13.57 -3.51
C PHE A 27 -0.88 -13.21 -4.54
N PRO A 28 -1.40 -14.18 -5.31
CA PRO A 28 -2.47 -13.91 -6.27
C PRO A 28 -3.65 -13.19 -5.61
N SER A 29 -4.02 -12.04 -6.16
CA SER A 29 -5.10 -11.19 -5.66
C SER A 29 -6.04 -10.83 -6.81
N PHE A 30 -7.32 -10.63 -6.51
CA PHE A 30 -8.30 -10.16 -7.49
C PHE A 30 -8.13 -8.67 -7.83
N PHE A 31 -7.38 -7.92 -7.02
CA PHE A 31 -7.08 -6.51 -7.26
C PHE A 31 -5.93 -6.29 -8.27
N GLN A 32 -5.14 -7.34 -8.56
CA GLN A 32 -4.02 -7.27 -9.49
C GLN A 32 -4.32 -8.11 -10.73
N PRO A 33 -4.00 -7.61 -11.95
CA PRO A 33 -4.14 -8.39 -13.16
C PRO A 33 -3.19 -9.60 -13.13
N ARG A 34 -3.67 -10.76 -13.58
CA ARG A 34 -2.85 -12.00 -13.59
C ARG A 34 -1.62 -11.92 -14.48
N ASN A 35 -1.67 -11.07 -15.50
CA ASN A 35 -0.59 -10.79 -16.44
C ASN A 35 0.01 -9.38 -16.20
N GLY A 36 -0.03 -8.90 -14.95
CA GLY A 36 0.61 -7.66 -14.56
C GLY A 36 2.12 -7.75 -14.67
N GLU A 37 2.72 -6.73 -15.31
CA GLU A 37 4.16 -6.57 -15.47
C GLU A 37 4.60 -5.19 -14.96
N ASN A 38 5.88 -5.07 -14.60
CA ASN A 38 6.48 -3.84 -14.08
C ASN A 38 5.70 -3.22 -12.90
N THR A 39 5.08 -4.08 -12.09
CA THR A 39 4.29 -3.68 -10.93
C THR A 39 5.17 -2.99 -9.89
N ARG A 40 4.71 -1.84 -9.41
CA ARG A 40 5.50 -1.00 -8.49
C ARG A 40 4.62 -0.14 -7.60
N ALA A 41 5.19 0.24 -6.46
CA ALA A 41 4.65 1.24 -5.56
C ALA A 41 5.60 2.45 -5.50
N THR A 42 5.04 3.65 -5.49
CA THR A 42 5.79 4.88 -5.22
C THR A 42 5.22 5.56 -3.98
N TYR A 43 6.07 5.81 -2.99
CA TYR A 43 5.71 6.41 -1.72
C TYR A 43 6.25 7.83 -1.61
N THR A 44 5.38 8.77 -1.25
CA THR A 44 5.72 10.19 -1.03
C THR A 44 5.20 10.65 0.33
N LEU A 45 6.06 11.29 1.12
CA LEU A 45 5.71 11.79 2.44
C LEU A 45 4.98 13.13 2.33
N ASN A 46 3.81 13.23 2.95
CA ASN A 46 3.02 14.46 3.04
C ASN A 46 3.45 15.31 4.24
N GLU A 47 3.07 16.59 4.24
CA GLU A 47 3.39 17.54 5.33
C GLU A 47 2.75 17.15 6.67
N ASP A 48 1.60 16.49 6.64
CA ASP A 48 0.88 15.99 7.83
C ASP A 48 1.45 14.69 8.39
N GLY A 49 2.51 14.14 7.79
CA GLY A 49 3.16 12.89 8.17
C GLY A 49 2.48 11.63 7.65
N SER A 50 1.40 11.74 6.87
CA SER A 50 0.84 10.62 6.10
C SER A 50 1.70 10.33 4.86
N VAL A 51 1.51 9.17 4.25
CA VAL A 51 2.24 8.77 3.04
C VAL A 51 1.27 8.62 1.88
N HIS A 52 1.46 9.38 0.82
CA HIS A 52 0.81 9.14 -0.46
C HIS A 52 1.35 7.85 -1.08
N VAL A 53 0.44 6.99 -1.52
CA VAL A 53 0.73 5.69 -2.14
C VAL A 53 0.23 5.71 -3.58
N LEU A 54 1.12 5.46 -4.54
CA LEU A 54 0.77 5.20 -5.93
C LEU A 54 1.19 3.78 -6.29
N ASN A 55 0.22 2.91 -6.52
CA ASN A 55 0.46 1.55 -7.05
C ASN A 55 0.16 1.54 -8.55
N GLU A 56 1.06 0.95 -9.33
CA GLU A 56 0.97 0.90 -10.79
C GLU A 56 1.31 -0.51 -11.30
N THR A 57 0.69 -0.90 -12.40
CA THR A 57 1.00 -2.13 -13.13
C THR A 57 0.72 -1.94 -14.62
N TRP A 58 1.36 -2.74 -15.46
CA TRP A 58 1.10 -2.76 -16.89
C TRP A 58 0.53 -4.11 -17.30
N SER A 59 -0.46 -4.12 -18.18
CA SER A 59 -0.96 -5.34 -18.81
C SER A 59 -1.37 -5.03 -20.25
N ASN A 60 -0.92 -5.84 -21.21
CA ASN A 60 -1.18 -5.62 -22.64
C ASN A 60 -0.84 -4.18 -23.08
N GLU A 61 0.35 -3.70 -22.69
CA GLU A 61 0.86 -2.34 -22.95
C GLU A 61 0.05 -1.18 -22.31
N LYS A 62 -1.03 -1.49 -21.58
CA LYS A 62 -1.84 -0.51 -20.87
C LYS A 62 -1.39 -0.39 -19.43
N ARG A 63 -1.27 0.86 -18.94
CA ARG A 63 -1.06 1.17 -17.53
C ARG A 63 -2.39 1.15 -16.78
N ASP A 64 -2.43 0.43 -15.67
CA ASP A 64 -3.47 0.55 -14.64
C ASP A 64 -2.82 1.03 -13.33
N TYR A 65 -3.52 1.85 -12.57
CA TYR A 65 -2.98 2.44 -11.35
C TYR A 65 -4.07 2.75 -10.32
N ILE A 66 -3.67 2.88 -9.06
CA ILE A 66 -4.52 3.32 -7.96
C ILE A 66 -3.71 4.16 -6.97
N GLU A 67 -4.35 5.19 -6.43
CA GLU A 67 -3.77 6.10 -5.44
C GLU A 67 -4.44 5.95 -4.08
N GLY A 68 -3.71 6.26 -3.02
CA GLY A 68 -4.22 6.21 -1.66
C GLY A 68 -3.35 6.95 -0.66
N THR A 69 -3.80 6.93 0.60
CA THR A 69 -3.05 7.47 1.73
C THR A 69 -2.82 6.40 2.78
N ALA A 70 -1.56 6.22 3.17
CA ALA A 70 -1.15 5.40 4.30
C ALA A 70 -0.96 6.26 5.56
N TYR A 71 -1.40 5.72 6.69
CA TYR A 71 -1.26 6.34 8.01
C TYR A 71 -1.08 5.27 9.08
N LYS A 72 -0.51 5.63 10.24
CA LYS A 72 -0.25 4.66 11.32
C LYS A 72 -1.55 4.04 11.82
N ALA A 73 -1.56 2.73 11.99
CA ALA A 73 -2.70 2.00 12.54
C ALA A 73 -2.97 2.39 14.02
N ASP A 74 -1.89 2.59 14.78
CA ASP A 74 -1.90 3.18 16.12
C ASP A 74 -0.91 4.35 16.18
N PRO A 75 -1.37 5.60 16.35
CA PRO A 75 -0.49 6.77 16.48
C PRO A 75 0.51 6.69 17.64
N LYS A 76 0.21 5.92 18.70
CA LYS A 76 1.03 5.81 19.92
C LYS A 76 2.07 4.69 19.86
N SER A 77 1.94 3.75 18.91
CA SER A 77 2.88 2.64 18.75
C SER A 77 4.10 3.05 17.94
N ASP A 78 5.26 2.43 18.21
CA ASP A 78 6.48 2.59 17.40
C ASP A 78 6.58 1.55 16.27
N GLU A 79 5.63 0.63 16.18
CA GLU A 79 5.55 -0.38 15.13
C GLU A 79 5.17 0.24 13.77
N ALA A 80 5.75 -0.29 12.70
CA ALA A 80 5.47 0.08 11.32
C ALA A 80 4.15 -0.53 10.79
N LYS A 81 3.10 -0.59 11.63
CA LYS A 81 1.75 -1.02 11.23
C LYS A 81 1.00 0.16 10.63
N LEU A 82 0.56 0.03 9.39
CA LEU A 82 -0.09 1.08 8.62
C LEU A 82 -1.49 0.63 8.20
N LYS A 83 -2.33 1.62 7.93
CA LYS A 83 -3.58 1.46 7.20
C LYS A 83 -3.49 2.28 5.93
N VAL A 84 -3.85 1.68 4.80
CA VAL A 84 -3.84 2.37 3.50
C VAL A 84 -5.25 2.50 3.01
N LYS A 85 -5.72 3.73 2.77
CA LYS A 85 -7.03 4.03 2.18
C LYS A 85 -6.85 4.41 0.71
N PHE A 86 -7.36 3.59 -0.21
CA PHE A 86 -7.33 3.92 -1.65
C PHE A 86 -8.52 4.77 -2.10
N TYR A 87 -8.30 5.55 -3.16
CA TYR A 87 -9.29 6.41 -3.80
C TYR A 87 -9.95 5.69 -4.96
N VAL A 88 -11.27 5.47 -4.85
CA VAL A 88 -12.08 4.80 -5.87
C VAL A 88 -13.27 5.69 -6.27
N PRO A 89 -13.76 5.62 -7.53
CA PRO A 89 -14.91 6.40 -7.98
C PRO A 89 -16.18 6.13 -7.16
N LEU A 90 -17.00 7.16 -6.95
CA LEU A 90 -18.22 7.11 -6.11
C LEU A 90 -19.27 6.06 -6.54
N PHE A 91 -19.27 5.66 -7.82
CA PHE A 91 -20.20 4.66 -8.36
C PHE A 91 -19.76 3.20 -8.10
N LEU A 92 -18.67 3.00 -7.35
CA LEU A 92 -18.30 1.72 -6.73
C LEU A 92 -18.61 1.81 -5.22
N PRO A 93 -19.89 1.75 -4.79
CA PRO A 93 -20.33 2.27 -3.49
C PRO A 93 -20.01 1.37 -2.28
N ILE A 94 -19.15 0.35 -2.43
CA ILE A 94 -18.90 -0.62 -1.36
C ILE A 94 -17.42 -0.97 -1.35
N ILE A 95 -16.84 -0.94 -0.15
CA ILE A 95 -15.43 -1.16 0.23
C ILE A 95 -14.66 0.16 0.37
N PRO A 96 -14.61 0.76 1.58
CA PRO A 96 -13.39 1.46 1.97
C PRO A 96 -12.25 0.46 1.77
N VAL A 97 -11.41 0.64 0.76
CA VAL A 97 -10.22 -0.20 0.54
C VAL A 97 -9.18 0.26 1.56
N VAL A 98 -9.48 0.02 2.84
CA VAL A 98 -8.59 0.20 3.96
C VAL A 98 -7.98 -1.17 4.24
N GLY A 99 -6.76 -1.37 3.77
CA GLY A 99 -5.99 -2.58 4.07
C GLY A 99 -5.08 -2.35 5.28
N ASP A 100 -4.82 -3.44 6.01
CA ASP A 100 -3.70 -3.49 6.96
C ASP A 100 -2.41 -3.72 6.16
N TYR A 101 -1.38 -2.93 6.48
CA TYR A 101 -0.06 -2.97 5.86
C TYR A 101 1.03 -3.01 6.93
#